data_AF-A0A812LLV2-F1
#
_entry.id   AF-A0A812LLV2-F1
#
_cell.length_a   1.000
_cell.length_b   1.000
_cell.length_c   1.000
_cell.angle_alpha   90.00
_cell.angle_beta   90.00
_cell.angle_gamma   90.00
#
_symmetry.space_group_name_H-M   'P 1'
#
loop_
_entity.id
_entity.type
_entity.pdbx_description
1 polymer ?
#
loop_
_entity_poly.entity_id
_entity_poly.type
_entity_poly.pdbx_seq_one_letter_code
_entity_poly.pdbx_strand_id
1 'polypeptide(L)'
;MALDFWLSERALEREAIKQVKVDDFDPAVAPYWREQLARVDRAEALRLVHQLGGDNLFGWLRSKSSPTPSGLFAEAMKWKAATPNLVLLVQVGDFFEAWGVDAVMLVQWCGLNPMARSDLNSSEALFWM
;
A
#
# COMPACT_ATOMS: atom_id res chain seq x y z
N MET A 1 -27.91 -30.83 -14.60
CA MET A 1 -26.47 -30.71 -14.92
C MET A 1 -26.07 -29.32 -14.45
N ALA A 2 -25.63 -29.22 -13.20
CA ALA A 2 -25.47 -27.96 -12.47
C ALA A 2 -24.11 -27.32 -12.83
N LEU A 3 -24.14 -26.03 -13.18
CA LEU A 3 -22.99 -25.24 -13.60
C LEU A 3 -22.35 -24.48 -12.42
N ASP A 4 -22.60 -24.94 -11.18
CA ASP A 4 -22.45 -24.09 -9.98
C ASP A 4 -21.17 -24.37 -9.19
N PHE A 5 -20.17 -25.02 -9.80
CA PHE A 5 -19.05 -25.62 -9.04
C PHE A 5 -17.78 -24.77 -8.90
N TRP A 6 -17.64 -23.62 -9.57
CA TRP A 6 -16.32 -22.97 -9.70
C TRP A 6 -16.11 -21.57 -9.09
N LEU A 7 -17.02 -21.07 -8.27
CA LEU A 7 -16.72 -19.96 -7.35
C LEU A 7 -17.26 -20.31 -5.97
N SER A 8 -16.40 -20.84 -5.10
CA SER A 8 -16.79 -21.08 -3.70
C SER A 8 -17.26 -19.77 -3.07
N GLU A 9 -18.26 -19.81 -2.19
CA GLU A 9 -18.69 -18.62 -1.43
C GLU A 9 -17.50 -17.94 -0.73
N ARG A 10 -16.51 -18.73 -0.27
CA ARG A 10 -15.24 -18.22 0.29
C ARG A 10 -14.38 -17.43 -0.69
N ALA A 11 -14.45 -17.70 -1.99
CA ALA A 11 -13.75 -16.94 -3.03
C ALA A 11 -14.43 -15.58 -3.24
N LEU A 12 -15.77 -15.59 -3.29
CA LEU A 12 -16.58 -14.38 -3.35
C LEU A 12 -16.43 -13.52 -2.08
N GLU A 13 -16.36 -14.15 -0.90
CA GLU A 13 -16.10 -13.49 0.39
C GLU A 13 -14.68 -12.94 0.50
N ARG A 14 -13.68 -13.65 -0.06
CA ARG A 14 -12.30 -13.15 -0.18
C ARG A 14 -12.17 -11.97 -1.14
N GLU A 15 -13.04 -11.88 -2.14
CA GLU A 15 -13.14 -10.76 -3.08
C GLU A 15 -14.00 -9.60 -2.55
N ALA A 16 -14.88 -9.84 -1.58
CA ALA A 16 -15.66 -8.82 -0.90
C ALA A 16 -14.80 -8.00 0.08
N ILE A 17 -13.70 -7.42 -0.42
CA ILE A 17 -12.89 -6.48 0.34
C ILE A 17 -13.71 -5.20 0.48
N LYS A 18 -14.04 -4.86 1.72
CA LYS A 18 -14.81 -3.64 2.01
C LYS A 18 -14.06 -2.43 1.47
N GLN A 19 -14.81 -1.56 0.78
CA GLN A 19 -14.31 -0.24 0.40
C GLN A 19 -13.92 0.55 1.65
N VAL A 20 -12.79 1.22 1.55
CA VAL A 20 -12.23 2.04 2.62
C VAL A 20 -12.79 3.45 2.50
N LYS A 21 -13.19 4.05 3.61
CA LYS A 21 -13.71 5.42 3.67
C LYS A 21 -12.58 6.41 3.91
N VAL A 22 -12.79 7.66 3.52
CA VAL A 22 -11.82 8.75 3.74
C VAL A 22 -11.45 8.91 5.23
N ASP A 23 -12.43 8.70 6.12
CA ASP A 23 -12.28 8.82 7.57
C ASP A 23 -11.49 7.68 8.21
N ASP A 24 -11.22 6.60 7.48
CA ASP A 24 -10.45 5.45 7.98
C ASP A 24 -8.94 5.74 8.01
N PHE A 25 -8.49 6.84 7.40
CA PHE A 25 -7.08 7.22 7.28
C PHE A 25 -6.68 8.32 8.28
N ASP A 26 -5.45 8.26 8.80
CA ASP A 26 -4.94 9.26 9.73
C ASP A 26 -4.88 10.66 9.11
N PRO A 27 -5.18 11.72 9.88
CA PRO A 27 -5.07 13.11 9.43
C PRO A 27 -3.69 13.52 8.88
N ALA A 28 -2.62 12.82 9.26
CA ALA A 28 -1.27 13.04 8.77
C ALA A 28 -1.11 12.69 7.28
N VAL A 29 -1.97 11.81 6.73
CA VAL A 29 -2.00 11.52 5.30
C VAL A 29 -2.61 12.72 4.56
N ALA A 30 -1.93 13.19 3.53
CA ALA A 30 -2.37 14.34 2.75
C ALA A 30 -3.83 14.15 2.28
N PRO A 31 -4.70 15.18 2.39
CA PRO A 31 -6.13 15.05 2.07
C PRO A 31 -6.38 14.46 0.67
N TYR A 32 -5.58 14.88 -0.31
CA TYR A 32 -5.63 14.35 -1.67
C TYR A 32 -5.50 12.82 -1.72
N TRP A 33 -4.55 12.25 -0.98
CA TRP A 33 -4.35 10.80 -0.96
C TRP A 33 -5.47 10.06 -0.25
N ARG A 34 -6.05 10.62 0.81
CA ARG A 34 -7.21 9.99 1.48
C ARG A 34 -8.39 9.87 0.53
N GLU A 35 -8.63 10.90 -0.30
CA GLU A 35 -9.63 10.83 -1.35
C GLU A 35 -9.29 9.80 -2.43
N GLN A 36 -8.02 9.69 -2.86
CA GLN A 36 -7.62 8.69 -3.85
C GLN A 36 -7.71 7.26 -3.30
N LEU A 37 -7.29 7.04 -2.06
CA LEU A 37 -7.34 5.73 -1.40
C LEU A 37 -8.79 5.24 -1.23
N ALA A 38 -9.72 6.15 -0.94
CA ALA A 38 -11.15 5.82 -0.89
C ALA A 38 -11.77 5.47 -2.26
N ARG A 39 -11.09 5.81 -3.37
CA ARG A 39 -11.51 5.48 -4.75
C ARG A 39 -10.92 4.15 -5.26
N VAL A 40 -10.02 3.54 -4.50
CA VAL A 40 -9.39 2.27 -4.88
C VAL A 40 -10.45 1.17 -4.92
N ASP A 41 -10.50 0.42 -6.01
CA ASP A 41 -11.49 -0.63 -6.25
C ASP A 41 -10.88 -1.98 -6.66
N ARG A 42 -9.61 -2.00 -7.09
CA ARG A 42 -8.93 -3.26 -7.42
C ARG A 42 -8.66 -4.05 -6.16
N ALA A 43 -8.99 -5.35 -6.19
CA ALA A 43 -8.81 -6.24 -5.04
C ALA A 43 -7.36 -6.23 -4.51
N GLU A 44 -6.36 -6.28 -5.40
CA GLU A 44 -4.94 -6.28 -5.03
C GLU A 44 -4.50 -4.93 -4.42
N ALA A 45 -5.01 -3.81 -4.94
CA ALA A 45 -4.74 -2.49 -4.36
C ALA A 45 -5.44 -2.34 -3.00
N LEU A 46 -6.69 -2.79 -2.87
CA LEU A 46 -7.42 -2.79 -1.60
C LEU A 46 -6.70 -3.62 -0.54
N ARG A 47 -6.15 -4.80 -0.89
CA ARG A 47 -5.33 -5.59 0.03
C ARG A 47 -4.15 -4.80 0.58
N LEU A 48 -3.46 -4.05 -0.27
CA LEU A 48 -2.38 -3.16 0.17
C LEU A 48 -2.93 -2.07 1.10
N VAL A 49 -4.06 -1.43 0.76
CA VAL A 49 -4.68 -0.40 1.64
C VAL A 49 -4.98 -0.95 3.02
N HIS A 50 -5.51 -2.17 3.13
CA HIS A 50 -5.76 -2.82 4.43
C HIS A 50 -4.46 -3.18 5.19
N GLN A 51 -3.34 -3.33 4.48
CA GLN A 51 -2.01 -3.49 5.08
C GLN A 51 -1.37 -2.15 5.45
N LEU A 52 -1.78 -1.03 4.83
CA LEU A 52 -1.34 0.30 5.22
C LEU A 52 -1.89 0.61 6.62
N GLY A 53 -1.11 0.31 7.66
CA GLY A 53 -1.37 0.80 9.00
C GLY A 53 -1.29 2.32 8.95
N GLY A 54 -2.45 2.99 8.93
CA GLY A 54 -2.66 4.40 8.56
C GLY A 54 -1.87 5.47 9.31
N ASP A 55 -0.85 5.10 10.09
CA ASP A 55 -0.21 5.86 11.15
C ASP A 55 0.98 6.74 10.69
N ASN A 56 1.39 6.74 9.41
CA ASN A 56 2.48 7.63 8.94
C ASN A 56 2.34 8.15 7.48
N LEU A 57 3.26 9.02 7.05
CA LEU A 57 3.34 9.66 5.72
C LEU A 57 3.26 8.68 4.53
N PHE A 58 3.59 7.41 4.73
CA PHE A 58 3.46 6.33 3.76
C PHE A 58 2.37 5.29 4.14
N GLY A 59 1.76 5.39 5.31
CA GLY A 59 0.80 4.43 5.85
C GLY A 59 1.42 3.13 6.38
N TRP A 60 2.67 3.12 6.88
CA TRP A 60 3.32 1.94 7.46
C TRP A 60 4.09 2.24 8.75
N LEU A 61 3.41 2.17 9.90
CA LEU A 61 4.11 1.96 11.18
C LEU A 61 3.36 1.08 12.19
N ARG A 62 2.55 0.12 11.75
CA ARG A 62 2.03 -0.92 12.68
C ARG A 62 3.02 -2.05 12.89
N SER A 63 4.25 -1.72 13.27
CA SER A 63 5.00 -2.62 14.13
C SER A 63 5.12 -1.95 15.49
N LYS A 64 4.61 -2.63 16.53
CA LYS A 64 4.81 -2.25 17.95
C LYS A 64 6.30 -2.18 18.33
N SER A 65 7.19 -2.55 17.42
CA SER A 65 8.65 -2.39 17.46
C SER A 65 9.14 -1.85 16.11
N SER A 66 8.83 -0.60 15.74
CA SER A 66 9.45 -0.03 14.54
C SER A 66 10.93 0.23 14.82
N PRO A 67 11.87 -0.38 14.11
CA PRO A 67 13.23 0.12 14.03
C PRO A 67 13.17 1.54 13.50
N THR A 68 14.04 2.39 14.02
CA THR A 68 14.24 3.73 13.45
C THR A 68 14.50 3.56 11.95
N PRO A 69 13.73 4.21 11.06
CA PRO A 69 13.94 4.11 9.63
C PRO A 69 15.39 4.49 9.33
N SER A 70 16.11 3.61 8.65
CA SER A 70 17.54 3.77 8.38
C SER A 70 17.84 3.58 6.89
N GLY A 71 19.00 4.07 6.44
CA GLY A 71 19.41 3.94 5.04
C GLY A 71 18.49 4.67 4.06
N LEU A 72 18.21 4.03 2.92
CA LEU A 72 17.43 4.62 1.83
C LEU A 72 16.01 5.01 2.24
N PHE A 73 15.37 4.19 3.08
CA PHE A 73 13.99 4.43 3.50
C PHE A 73 13.86 5.73 4.31
N ALA A 74 14.87 6.07 5.12
CA ALA A 74 14.91 7.34 5.86
C ALA A 74 15.00 8.56 4.92
N GLU A 75 15.77 8.46 3.84
CA GLU A 75 15.85 9.52 2.82
C GLU A 75 14.56 9.63 2.00
N ALA A 76 13.97 8.49 1.62
CA ALA A 76 12.68 8.46 0.94
C ALA A 76 11.57 9.14 1.77
N MET A 77 11.58 8.95 3.10
CA MET A 77 10.69 9.68 4.01
C MET A 77 10.89 11.20 3.97
N LYS A 78 12.13 11.68 3.93
CA LYS A 78 12.41 13.13 3.80
C LYS A 78 11.90 13.68 2.47
N TRP A 79 12.13 12.94 1.37
CA TRP A 79 11.65 13.35 0.05
C TRP A 79 10.13 13.37 -0.02
N LYS A 80 9.47 12.37 0.58
CA LYS A 80 8.01 12.33 0.66
C LYS A 80 7.44 13.47 1.50
N ALA A 81 8.07 13.79 2.63
CA ALA A 81 7.68 14.94 3.44
C ALA A 81 7.82 16.27 2.66
N ALA A 82 8.83 16.39 1.79
CA ALA A 82 9.00 17.54 0.91
C ALA A 82 8.02 17.56 -0.28
N THR A 83 7.49 16.39 -0.68
CA THR A 83 6.61 16.21 -1.84
C THR A 83 5.34 15.42 -1.49
N PRO A 84 4.51 15.93 -0.56
CA PRO A 84 3.44 15.13 0.05
C PRO A 84 2.35 14.69 -0.93
N ASN A 85 2.17 15.37 -2.06
CA ASN A 85 1.12 15.09 -3.06
C ASN A 85 1.64 14.39 -4.33
N LEU A 86 2.92 14.04 -4.39
CA LEU A 86 3.52 13.39 -5.55
C LEU A 86 3.76 11.91 -5.29
N VAL A 87 3.73 11.10 -6.34
CA VAL A 87 4.16 9.70 -6.30
C VAL A 87 5.68 9.70 -6.31
N LEU A 88 6.30 9.12 -5.27
CA LEU A 88 7.75 9.00 -5.18
C LEU A 88 8.19 7.67 -5.79
N LEU A 89 8.99 7.73 -6.85
CA LEU A 89 9.68 6.59 -7.44
C LEU A 89 11.17 6.73 -7.15
N VAL A 90 11.74 5.75 -6.46
CA VAL A 90 13.16 5.76 -6.10
C VAL A 90 13.87 4.66 -6.87
N GLN A 91 14.86 5.05 -7.67
CA GLN A 91 15.65 4.09 -8.42
C GLN A 91 16.58 3.31 -7.48
N VAL A 92 16.48 1.98 -7.50
CA VAL A 92 17.36 1.07 -6.77
C VAL A 92 17.89 0.03 -7.75
N GLY A 93 19.12 0.22 -8.21
CA GLY A 93 19.69 -0.60 -9.28
C GLY A 93 18.94 -0.38 -10.61
N ASP A 94 18.43 -1.48 -11.18
CA ASP A 94 17.73 -1.49 -12.48
C ASP A 94 16.21 -1.25 -12.36
N PHE A 95 15.73 -1.04 -11.13
CA PHE A 95 14.32 -1.05 -10.77
C PHE A 95 13.91 0.24 -10.06
N PHE A 96 12.60 0.52 -10.02
CA PHE A 96 12.04 1.66 -9.30
C PHE A 96 11.17 1.17 -8.15
N GLU A 97 11.52 1.58 -6.94
CA GLU A 97 10.78 1.25 -5.74
C GLU A 97 9.83 2.38 -5.35
N ALA A 98 8.65 1.99 -4.87
CA ALA A 98 7.65 2.86 -4.29
C ALA A 98 7.09 2.21 -3.02
N TRP A 99 6.72 3.02 -2.04
CA TRP A 99 6.24 2.54 -0.74
C TRP A 99 4.86 3.09 -0.41
N GLY A 100 4.12 2.32 0.37
CA GLY A 100 2.93 2.83 1.01
C GLY A 100 1.82 3.22 0.03
N VAL A 101 1.27 4.43 0.21
CA VAL A 101 0.27 5.03 -0.69
C VAL A 101 0.74 5.04 -2.14
N ASP A 102 2.01 5.32 -2.40
CA ASP A 102 2.54 5.40 -3.77
C ASP A 102 2.46 4.04 -4.48
N ALA A 103 2.82 2.97 -3.77
CA ALA A 103 2.67 1.61 -4.26
C ALA A 103 1.20 1.26 -4.55
N VAL A 104 0.27 1.65 -3.67
CA VAL A 104 -1.17 1.45 -3.91
C VAL A 104 -1.61 2.13 -5.20
N MET A 105 -1.17 3.38 -5.43
CA MET A 105 -1.54 4.13 -6.64
C MET A 105 -1.00 3.46 -7.90
N LEU A 106 0.22 2.93 -7.87
CA LEU A 106 0.79 2.24 -9.03
C LEU A 106 0.08 0.91 -9.31
N VAL A 107 -0.31 0.16 -8.28
CA VAL A 107 -1.09 -1.08 -8.45
C VAL A 107 -2.49 -0.77 -9.00
N GLN A 108 -3.14 0.26 -8.46
CA GLN A 108 -4.48 0.67 -8.87
C GLN A 108 -4.50 1.21 -10.31
N TRP A 109 -3.63 2.16 -10.63
CA TRP A 109 -3.71 2.93 -11.88
C TRP A 109 -2.78 2.42 -12.98
N CYS A 110 -1.60 1.90 -12.62
CA CYS A 110 -0.64 1.36 -13.58
C CYS A 110 -0.75 -0.16 -13.76
N GLY A 111 -1.53 -0.86 -12.93
CA GLY A 111 -1.70 -2.31 -13.04
C GLY A 111 -0.45 -3.11 -12.71
N LEU A 112 0.42 -2.52 -11.88
CA LEU A 112 1.55 -3.25 -11.35
C LEU A 112 1.07 -4.35 -10.40
N ASN A 113 1.78 -5.46 -10.39
CA ASN A 113 1.54 -6.51 -9.42
C ASN A 113 2.11 -6.06 -8.06
N PRO A 114 1.31 -6.00 -6.98
CA PRO A 114 1.90 -5.83 -5.68
C PRO A 114 2.72 -7.07 -5.39
N MET A 115 3.85 -6.87 -4.76
CA MET A 115 4.60 -7.97 -4.23
C MET A 115 4.96 -7.56 -2.78
N ALA A 116 5.25 -8.47 -1.84
CA ALA A 116 5.55 -8.12 -0.43
C ALA A 116 6.73 -8.96 0.10
N ARG A 117 7.77 -8.34 0.71
CA ARG A 117 9.03 -9.04 1.03
C ARG A 117 8.72 -9.86 2.27
N SER A 118 8.78 -11.18 2.14
CA SER A 118 8.40 -12.13 3.19
C SER A 118 9.59 -12.50 4.07
N ASP A 119 10.53 -11.59 4.30
CA ASP A 119 11.57 -11.82 5.29
C ASP A 119 10.97 -11.65 6.69
N LEU A 120 10.66 -12.79 7.32
CA LEU A 120 10.27 -12.93 8.72
C LEU A 120 11.35 -12.33 9.64
N ASN A 121 11.27 -11.02 9.92
CA ASN A 121 11.74 -10.28 11.11
C ASN A 121 12.02 -8.80 10.80
N SER A 122 12.00 -8.40 9.54
CA SER A 122 12.24 -7.02 9.13
C SER A 122 10.90 -6.29 9.04
N SER A 123 10.69 -5.24 9.82
CA SER A 123 9.54 -4.34 9.72
C SER A 123 9.52 -3.48 8.44
N GLU A 124 10.23 -3.91 7.40
CA GLU A 124 10.38 -3.21 6.13
C GLU A 124 9.54 -3.95 5.10
N ALA A 125 8.22 -3.77 5.18
CA ALA A 125 7.39 -4.29 4.12
C ALA A 125 7.27 -3.29 2.97
N LEU A 126 7.21 -3.89 1.78
CA LEU A 126 6.69 -3.39 0.51
C LEU A 126 7.70 -2.65 -0.40
N PHE A 127 7.54 -2.66 -1.72
CA PHE A 127 8.04 -3.69 -2.64
C PHE A 127 8.39 -3.09 -4.02
N TRP A 128 9.15 -3.86 -4.81
CA TRP A 128 9.79 -3.55 -6.10
C TRP A 128 8.85 -3.46 -7.31
N MET A 129 9.16 -2.55 -8.24
CA MET A 129 8.89 -2.65 -9.67
C MET A 129 10.19 -2.78 -10.45
#